data_AF-A0A942B2D8-F1
#
_entry.id   AF-A0A942B2D8-F1
#
_cell.length_a   1.000
_cell.length_b   1.000
_cell.length_c   1.000
_cell.angle_alpha   90.00
_cell.angle_beta   90.00
_cell.angle_gamma   90.00
#
_symmetry.space_group_name_H-M   'P 1'
#
loop_
_entity.id
_entity.type
_entity.pdbx_description
1 polymer ?
#
loop_
_entity_poly.entity_id
_entity_poly.type
_entity_poly.pdbx_seq_one_letter_code
_entity_poly.pdbx_strand_id
1 'polypeptide(L)'
;MNSTRPNMTEQELLTDFLSQEKQLVKDYAGDVTEASCENLRQLLLRNLTECSSDQLAVFEQMKQRNMYQTKDAPDNEVQSAKQSMQQLKQQTGF
;
A
#
# COMPACT_ATOMS: atom_id res chain seq x y z
N MET A 1 16.13 24.82 -27.01
CA MET A 1 15.21 24.54 -25.88
C MET A 1 15.94 23.61 -24.94
N ASN A 2 16.40 24.10 -23.80
CA ASN A 2 17.19 23.32 -22.85
C ASN A 2 16.20 22.60 -21.91
N SER A 3 15.97 21.31 -22.14
CA SER A 3 15.08 20.50 -21.30
C SER A 3 15.80 20.12 -20.01
N THR A 4 15.83 21.03 -19.03
CA THR A 4 16.15 20.71 -17.63
C THR A 4 15.06 19.79 -17.09
N ARG A 5 15.22 18.48 -17.27
CA ARG A 5 14.52 17.51 -16.41
C ARG A 5 15.07 17.74 -15.00
N PRO A 6 14.24 17.93 -13.98
CA PRO A 6 14.75 17.88 -12.61
C PRO A 6 15.44 16.53 -12.44
N ASN A 7 16.72 16.54 -12.07
CA ASN A 7 17.43 15.31 -11.69
C ASN A 7 16.84 14.87 -10.36
N MET A 8 15.77 14.09 -10.40
CA MET A 8 15.23 13.44 -9.21
C MET A 8 16.29 12.49 -8.66
N THR A 9 16.47 12.53 -7.35
CA THR A 9 17.26 11.55 -6.62
C THR A 9 16.58 10.17 -6.71
N GLU A 10 17.34 9.10 -6.53
CA GLU A 10 16.80 7.75 -6.50
C GLU A 10 15.72 7.58 -5.41
N GLN A 11 15.88 8.26 -4.28
CA GLN A 11 14.87 8.28 -3.22
C GLN A 11 13.58 8.97 -3.65
N GLU A 12 13.66 10.10 -4.36
CA GLU A 12 12.47 10.79 -4.90
C GLU A 12 11.76 9.94 -5.96
N LEU A 13 12.51 9.27 -6.85
CA LEU A 13 11.95 8.35 -7.84
C LEU A 13 11.21 7.18 -7.19
N LEU A 14 11.85 6.52 -6.22
CA LEU A 14 11.23 5.40 -5.52
C LEU A 14 10.04 5.84 -4.67
N THR A 15 10.08 7.05 -4.11
CA THR A 15 8.94 7.62 -3.36
C THR A 15 7.75 7.92 -4.27
N ASP A 16 8.01 8.44 -5.48
CA ASP A 16 7.00 8.70 -6.49
C ASP A 16 6.35 7.40 -6.97
N PHE A 17 7.16 6.40 -7.32
CA PHE A 17 6.67 5.06 -7.66
C PHE A 17 5.83 4.44 -6.53
N LEU A 18 6.33 4.48 -5.29
CA LEU A 18 5.60 3.96 -4.14
C LEU A 18 4.24 4.67 -3.94
N SER A 19 4.18 5.98 -4.21
CA SER A 19 2.95 6.76 -4.09
C SER A 19 1.97 6.44 -5.20
N GLN A 20 2.46 6.26 -6.43
CA GLN A 20 1.66 5.85 -7.59
C GLN A 20 1.05 4.45 -7.38
N GLU A 21 1.84 3.47 -6.95
CA GLU A 21 1.33 2.11 -6.68
C GLU A 21 0.26 2.11 -5.58
N LYS A 22 0.45 2.90 -4.52
CA LYS A 22 -0.58 3.06 -3.47
C LYS A 22 -1.87 3.67 -4.00
N GLN A 23 -1.78 4.58 -4.97
CA GLN A 23 -2.96 5.17 -5.60
C GLN A 23 -3.68 4.14 -6.46
N LEU A 24 -2.96 3.39 -7.30
CA LEU A 24 -3.52 2.32 -8.13
C LEU A 24 -4.22 1.25 -7.30
N VAL A 25 -3.65 0.85 -6.15
CA VAL A 25 -4.29 -0.10 -5.22
C VAL A 25 -5.63 0.44 -4.71
N LYS A 26 -5.72 1.73 -4.36
CA LYS A 26 -6.99 2.34 -3.91
C LYS A 26 -8.02 2.41 -5.03
N ASP A 27 -7.58 2.80 -6.23
CA ASP A 27 -8.45 2.94 -7.40
C ASP A 27 -9.02 1.56 -7.79
N TYR A 28 -8.17 0.53 -7.89
CA TYR A 28 -8.64 -0.83 -8.17
C TYR A 28 -9.57 -1.38 -7.08
N ALA A 29 -9.32 -1.08 -5.81
CA ALA A 29 -10.23 -1.48 -4.74
C ALA A 29 -11.62 -0.82 -4.89
N GLY A 30 -11.66 0.47 -5.25
CA GLY A 30 -12.91 1.18 -5.57
C GLY A 30 -13.61 0.57 -6.78
N ASP A 31 -12.89 0.41 -7.89
CA ASP A 31 -13.41 -0.13 -9.14
C ASP A 31 -13.97 -1.56 -8.98
N VAL A 32 -13.33 -2.40 -8.16
CA VAL A 32 -13.84 -3.75 -7.84
C VAL A 32 -15.23 -3.69 -7.21
N THR A 33 -15.48 -2.69 -6.35
CA THR A 33 -16.79 -2.53 -5.68
C THR A 33 -17.86 -1.99 -6.63
N GLU A 34 -17.46 -1.21 -7.64
CA GLU A 34 -18.35 -0.61 -8.63
C GLU A 34 -18.54 -1.47 -9.90
N ALA A 35 -17.71 -2.51 -10.08
CA ALA A 35 -17.80 -3.40 -11.23
C ALA A 35 -19.13 -4.18 -11.27
N SER A 36 -19.86 -3.98 -12.37
CA SER A 36 -21.19 -4.58 -12.61
C SER A 36 -21.17 -5.98 -13.21
N CYS A 37 -20.02 -6.46 -13.69
CA CYS A 37 -19.87 -7.80 -14.25
C CYS A 37 -18.68 -8.55 -13.64
N GLU A 38 -18.83 -9.87 -13.50
CA GLU A 38 -17.86 -10.72 -12.82
C GLU A 38 -16.51 -10.77 -13.54
N ASN A 39 -16.53 -10.79 -14.87
CA ASN A 39 -15.30 -10.82 -15.67
C ASN A 39 -14.43 -9.57 -15.45
N LEU A 40 -15.05 -8.39 -15.42
CA LEU A 40 -14.35 -7.13 -15.13
C LEU A 40 -13.87 -7.11 -13.68
N ARG A 41 -14.70 -7.55 -12.74
CA ARG A 41 -14.31 -7.65 -11.33
C ARG A 41 -13.09 -8.54 -11.13
N GLN A 42 -13.03 -9.70 -11.79
CA GLN A 42 -11.88 -10.60 -11.71
C GLN A 42 -10.61 -9.96 -12.31
N LEU A 43 -10.73 -9.23 -13.42
CA LEU A 43 -9.61 -8.50 -14.00
C LEU A 43 -9.07 -7.44 -13.03
N LEU A 44 -9.96 -6.66 -12.42
CA LEU A 44 -9.58 -5.62 -11.46
C LEU A 44 -8.95 -6.21 -10.20
N LEU A 45 -9.46 -7.35 -9.69
CA LEU A 45 -8.85 -8.09 -8.58
C LEU A 45 -7.44 -8.60 -8.91
N ARG A 46 -7.22 -9.05 -10.15
CA ARG A 46 -5.89 -9.45 -10.60
C ARG A 46 -4.93 -8.27 -10.60
N ASN A 47 -5.32 -7.15 -11.20
CA ASN A 47 -4.49 -5.95 -11.26
C ASN A 47 -4.23 -5.37 -9.86
N LEU A 48 -5.22 -5.40 -8.96
CA LEU A 48 -5.05 -5.06 -7.55
C LEU A 48 -3.96 -5.90 -6.88
N THR A 49 -3.95 -7.22 -7.14
CA THR A 49 -2.96 -8.15 -6.59
C THR A 49 -1.57 -7.89 -7.14
N GLU A 50 -1.47 -7.62 -8.45
CA GLU A 50 -0.22 -7.26 -9.13
C GLU A 50 0.36 -5.95 -8.56
N CYS A 51 -0.41 -4.85 -8.55
CA CYS A 51 0.02 -3.57 -7.99
C CYS A 51 0.38 -3.67 -6.49
N SER A 52 -0.34 -4.46 -5.71
CA SER A 52 0.00 -4.67 -4.29
C SER A 52 1.35 -5.36 -4.13
N SER A 53 1.69 -6.28 -5.04
CA SER A 53 2.97 -6.98 -5.04
C SER A 53 4.12 -6.06 -5.46
N ASP A 54 3.90 -5.23 -6.48
CA ASP A 54 4.88 -4.24 -6.96
C ASP A 54 5.13 -3.15 -5.90
N GLN A 55 4.07 -2.66 -5.25
CA GLN A 55 4.15 -1.72 -4.13
C GLN A 55 5.04 -2.28 -3.00
N LEU A 56 4.89 -3.57 -2.67
CA LEU A 56 5.70 -4.24 -1.66
C LEU A 56 7.16 -4.33 -2.10
N ALA A 57 7.44 -4.72 -3.35
CA ALA A 57 8.79 -4.79 -3.86
C ALA A 57 9.51 -3.43 -3.80
N VAL A 58 8.84 -2.34 -4.19
CA VAL A 58 9.38 -0.98 -4.09
C VAL A 58 9.65 -0.61 -2.62
N PHE A 59 8.71 -0.92 -1.73
CA PHE A 59 8.87 -0.66 -0.30
C PHE A 59 10.07 -1.40 0.30
N GLU A 60 10.26 -2.69 -0.03
CA GLU A 60 11.40 -3.48 0.42
C GLU A 60 12.72 -2.92 -0.12
N GLN A 61 12.78 -2.54 -1.39
CA GLN A 61 13.96 -1.89 -1.98
C GLN A 61 14.31 -0.58 -1.28
N MET A 62 13.31 0.27 -0.99
CA MET A 62 13.55 1.50 -0.25
C MET A 62 13.99 1.23 1.19
N LYS A 63 13.43 0.21 1.85
CA LYS A 63 13.82 -0.19 3.22
C LYS A 63 15.26 -0.67 3.28
N GLN A 64 15.67 -1.55 2.35
CA GLN A 64 17.04 -2.07 2.26
C GLN A 64 18.08 -0.96 2.06
N ARG A 65 17.69 0.11 1.38
CA ARG A 65 18.57 1.26 1.07
C ARG A 65 18.50 2.38 2.12
N ASN A 66 17.80 2.16 3.24
CA ASN A 66 17.53 3.19 4.27
C ASN A 66 16.83 4.46 3.72
N MET A 67 16.14 4.34 2.58
CA MET A 67 15.46 5.43 1.88
C MET A 67 14.00 5.62 2.35
N TYR A 68 13.45 4.63 3.06
CA TYR A 68 12.14 4.73 3.68
C TYR A 68 12.26 4.42 5.17
N GLN A 69 12.09 5.44 6.01
CA GLN A 69 12.04 5.29 7.46
C GLN A 69 10.71 4.61 7.82
N THR A 70 10.73 3.29 7.94
CA THR A 70 9.63 2.54 8.54
C THR A 70 9.67 2.81 10.04
N LYS A 71 8.72 3.60 10.56
CA LYS A 71 8.47 3.60 12.00
C LYS A 71 7.82 2.26 12.33
N ASP A 72 8.53 1.39 13.04
CA ASP A 72 7.88 0.27 13.68
C ASP A 72 6.76 0.82 14.57
N ALA A 73 5.58 0.21 14.52
CA ALA A 73 4.51 0.59 15.44
C ALA A 73 5.06 0.38 16.85
N PRO A 74 5.06 1.40 17.72
CA PRO A 74 5.63 1.24 19.04
C PRO A 74 4.86 0.12 19.76
N ASP A 75 5.59 -0.74 20.48
CA ASP A 75 5.03 -1.98 21.06
C ASP A 75 3.76 -1.74 21.89
N ASN A 76 3.64 -0.55 22.48
CA ASN A 76 2.45 -0.11 23.21
C ASN A 76 1.20 0.02 22.33
N GLU A 77 1.31 0.52 21.10
CA GLU A 77 0.19 0.62 20.15
C GLU A 77 -0.21 -0.77 19.65
N VAL A 78 0.77 -1.65 19.40
CA VAL A 78 0.50 -3.05 19.03
C VAL A 78 -0.20 -3.80 20.15
N GLN A 79 0.24 -3.63 21.40
CA GLN A 79 -0.41 -4.23 22.56
C GLN A 79 -1.81 -3.64 22.80
N SER A 80 -1.98 -2.33 22.64
CA SER A 80 -3.27 -1.66 22.79
C SER A 80 -4.27 -2.15 21.74
N ALA A 81 -3.86 -2.22 20.46
CA ALA A 81 -4.68 -2.76 19.39
C ALA A 81 -5.05 -4.23 19.64
N LYS A 82 -4.12 -5.06 20.12
CA LYS A 82 -4.40 -6.45 20.52
C LYS A 82 -5.43 -6.54 21.64
N GLN A 83 -5.33 -5.69 22.67
CA GLN A 83 -6.27 -5.64 23.78
C GLN A 83 -7.65 -5.14 23.33
N SER A 84 -7.72 -4.10 22.51
CA SER A 84 -8.98 -3.60 21.94
C SER A 84 -9.66 -4.67 21.08
N MET A 85 -8.91 -5.42 20.28
CA MET A 85 -9.44 -6.54 19.49
C MET A 85 -9.98 -7.67 20.38
N GLN A 86 -9.30 -8.00 21.49
CA GLN A 86 -9.77 -9.00 22.46
C GLN A 86 -11.06 -8.55 23.16
N GLN A 87 -11.15 -7.28 23.55
CA GLN A 87 -12.36 -6.71 24.15
C GLN A 87 -13.52 -6.69 23.14
N LEU A 88 -13.25 -6.32 21.88
CA LEU A 88 -14.25 -6.33 20.84
C LEU A 88 -14.80 -7.75 20.61
N LYS A 89 -13.94 -8.79 20.57
CA LYS A 89 -14.38 -10.19 20.47
C LYS A 89 -15.29 -10.61 21.62
N GLN A 90 -14.98 -10.19 22.85
CA GLN A 90 -15.82 -10.49 24.01
C GLN A 90 -17.18 -9.79 23.96
N GLN A 91 -17.25 -8.60 23.36
CA GLN A 91 -18.49 -7.82 23.24
C GLN A 91 -19.36 -8.25 22.06
N THR A 92 -18.77 -8.74 20.97
CA THR A 92 -19.50 -9.09 19.74
C THR A 92 -19.73 -10.60 19.55
N GLY A 93 -19.14 -11.45 20.40
CA GLY A 93 -19.50 -12.87 20.50
C GLY A 93 -19.06 -13.74 19.32
N PHE A 94 -17.87 -13.49 18.75
CA PHE A 94 -17.16 -14.45 17.87
C PHE A 94 -16.23 -15.35 18.66
#